data_AF-A0A2E2CYY5-F1
#
_entry.id   AF-A0A2E2CYY5-F1
#
_cell.length_a   1.000
_cell.length_b   1.000
_cell.length_c   1.000
_cell.angle_alpha   90.00
_cell.angle_beta   90.00
_cell.angle_gamma   90.00
#
_symmetry.space_group_name_H-M   'P 1'
#
loop_
_entity.id
_entity.type
_entity.pdbx_description
1 polymer ?
#
loop_
_entity_poly.entity_id
_entity_poly.type
_entity_poly.pdbx_seq_one_letter_code
_entity_poly.pdbx_strand_id
1 'polypeptide(L)'
;MVKRRDIIPANLELLHNGEQQLRTKALGIISGDERLRLHLALIEAVMNLADLFRQFETADEDLKVAQFLGMRTFNAFGASLKLALSGYHQNSALILRDVLETIFLLDMFAGDRSQIERWRFADRKARMKYFSPVKVRQQLDTRDGFTSKKRASLYELFSELAGHPNMNSTLMMRPQKDGDAVIGPFMESTTLFAGISEMGRLAVQFGEVLVLFVPTDWNAGLSCRLAFAQLKRDWVSTFYPTLQNKSPQ
;
A
#
# COMPACT_ATOMS: atom_id res chain seq x y z
N MET A 1 3.56 43.54 -26.72
CA MET A 1 3.88 42.58 -25.64
C MET A 1 2.65 41.74 -25.37
N VAL A 2 2.62 40.49 -25.82
CA VAL A 2 1.55 39.55 -25.45
C VAL A 2 1.80 39.14 -24.01
N LYS A 3 0.92 39.51 -23.08
CA LYS A 3 0.93 38.93 -21.72
C LYS A 3 0.87 37.42 -21.90
N ARG A 4 1.93 36.69 -21.50
CA ARG A 4 1.85 35.23 -21.36
C ARG A 4 0.66 34.97 -20.45
N ARG A 5 -0.38 34.35 -20.99
CA ARG A 5 -1.44 33.77 -20.16
C ARG A 5 -0.77 32.69 -19.33
N ASP A 6 -0.95 32.73 -18.03
CA ASP A 6 -0.62 31.59 -17.18
C ASP A 6 -1.34 30.37 -17.73
N ILE A 7 -0.58 29.29 -17.96
CA ILE A 7 -1.08 28.06 -18.58
C ILE A 7 -2.10 27.38 -17.65
N ILE A 8 -1.96 27.61 -16.34
CA ILE A 8 -2.81 27.06 -15.29
C ILE A 8 -3.86 28.10 -14.86
N PRO A 9 -5.16 27.76 -14.87
CA PRO A 9 -6.21 28.60 -14.29
C PRO A 9 -5.94 28.94 -12.81
N ALA A 10 -6.21 30.18 -12.42
CA ALA A 10 -5.95 30.69 -11.07
C ALA A 10 -6.52 29.81 -9.94
N ASN A 11 -7.72 29.23 -10.12
CA ASN A 11 -8.31 28.35 -9.10
C ASN A 11 -7.55 27.03 -8.93
N LEU A 12 -6.93 26.49 -9.99
CA LEU A 12 -6.10 25.29 -9.89
C LEU A 12 -4.75 25.60 -9.23
N GLU A 13 -4.19 26.79 -9.48
CA GLU A 13 -3.00 27.28 -8.79
C GLU A 13 -3.28 27.46 -7.28
N LEU A 14 -4.42 28.07 -6.92
CA LEU A 14 -4.85 28.23 -5.53
C LEU A 14 -5.08 26.87 -4.85
N LEU A 15 -5.70 25.92 -5.54
CA LEU A 15 -5.88 24.56 -5.04
C LEU A 15 -4.54 23.90 -4.74
N HIS A 16 -3.58 23.96 -5.68
CA HIS A 16 -2.25 23.40 -5.49
C HIS A 16 -1.52 24.02 -4.29
N ASN A 17 -1.58 25.33 -4.14
CA ASN A 17 -1.00 26.02 -2.99
C ASN A 17 -1.63 25.56 -1.66
N GLY A 18 -2.96 25.36 -1.64
CA GLY A 18 -3.66 24.76 -0.50
C GLY A 18 -3.15 23.35 -0.17
N GLU A 19 -2.95 22.49 -1.18
CA GLU A 19 -2.38 21.15 -1.01
C GLU A 19 -0.98 21.18 -0.38
N GLN A 20 -0.14 22.16 -0.73
CA GLN A 20 1.21 22.31 -0.13
C GLN A 20 1.16 22.75 1.34
N GLN A 21 0.20 23.62 1.69
CA GLN A 21 -0.04 24.00 3.08
C GLN A 21 -0.49 22.78 3.91
N LEU A 22 -1.43 21.97 3.37
CA LEU A 22 -1.88 20.75 4.02
C LEU A 22 -0.76 19.71 4.15
N ARG A 23 0.11 19.59 3.14
CA ARG A 23 1.32 18.75 3.22
C ARG A 23 2.22 19.17 4.37
N THR A 24 2.45 20.47 4.54
CA THR A 24 3.26 21.00 5.65
C THR A 24 2.63 20.66 7.00
N LYS A 25 1.30 20.84 7.14
CA LYS A 25 0.54 20.43 8.33
C LYS A 25 0.68 18.92 8.59
N ALA A 26 0.54 18.08 7.57
CA ALA A 26 0.65 16.63 7.68
C ALA A 26 2.03 16.19 8.17
N LEU A 27 3.11 16.79 7.63
CA LEU A 27 4.47 16.52 8.07
C LEU A 27 4.69 16.96 9.52
N GLY A 28 4.09 18.08 9.95
CA GLY A 28 4.07 18.50 11.35
C GLY A 28 3.43 17.44 12.25
N ILE A 29 2.24 16.93 11.89
CA ILE A 29 1.56 15.85 12.63
C ILE A 29 2.42 14.59 12.70
N ILE A 30 3.00 14.15 11.58
CA ILE A 30 3.86 12.96 11.53
C ILE A 30 5.11 13.14 12.39
N SER A 31 5.77 14.31 12.32
CA SER A 31 6.99 14.58 13.09
C SER A 31 6.76 14.48 14.61
N GLY A 32 5.55 14.83 15.07
CA GLY A 32 5.15 14.80 16.47
C GLY A 32 4.71 13.42 17.00
N ASP A 33 4.57 12.39 16.16
CA ASP A 33 4.16 11.04 16.58
C ASP A 33 5.14 9.96 16.09
N GLU A 34 5.85 9.32 17.02
CA GLU A 34 6.84 8.28 16.71
C GLU A 34 6.24 7.10 15.95
N ARG A 35 4.97 6.76 16.21
CA ARG A 35 4.26 5.65 15.56
C ARG A 35 4.02 5.96 14.09
N LEU A 36 3.67 7.20 13.77
CA LEU A 36 3.52 7.63 12.38
C LEU A 36 4.86 7.66 11.65
N ARG A 37 5.93 8.10 12.31
CA ARG A 37 7.29 8.02 11.74
C ARG A 37 7.68 6.58 11.44
N LEU A 38 7.35 5.64 12.31
CA LEU A 38 7.65 4.22 12.10
C LEU A 38 6.89 3.63 10.90
N HIS A 39 5.61 3.95 10.73
CA HIS A 39 4.86 3.58 9.54
C HIS A 39 5.48 4.17 8.26
N LEU A 40 5.89 5.44 8.30
CA LEU A 40 6.51 6.11 7.14
C LEU A 40 7.85 5.47 6.76
N ALA A 41 8.69 5.15 7.75
CA ALA A 41 9.96 4.46 7.54
C ALA A 41 9.76 3.08 6.90
N LEU A 42 8.71 2.35 7.31
CA LEU A 42 8.37 1.07 6.68
C LEU A 42 7.94 1.22 5.21
N ILE A 43 7.11 2.22 4.92
CA ILE A 43 6.67 2.51 3.53
C ILE A 43 7.89 2.80 2.66
N GLU A 44 8.80 3.66 3.12
CA GLU A 44 10.05 3.94 2.41
C GLU A 44 10.92 2.68 2.25
N ALA A 45 11.09 1.88 3.30
CA ALA A 45 11.93 0.69 3.26
C ALA A 45 11.45 -0.34 2.22
N VAL A 46 10.13 -0.54 2.07
CA VAL A 46 9.61 -1.45 1.06
C VAL A 46 9.61 -0.86 -0.34
N MET A 47 9.50 0.46 -0.47
CA MET A 47 9.75 1.15 -1.73
C MET A 47 11.20 0.97 -2.17
N ASN A 48 12.17 1.13 -1.26
CA ASN A 48 13.58 0.87 -1.54
C ASN A 48 13.82 -0.60 -1.91
N LEU A 49 13.15 -1.55 -1.25
CA LEU A 49 13.24 -2.97 -1.60
C LEU A 49 12.72 -3.26 -3.01
N ALA A 50 11.57 -2.68 -3.39
CA ALA A 50 11.03 -2.82 -4.74
C ALA A 50 11.92 -2.16 -5.80
N ASP A 51 12.45 -0.98 -5.49
CA ASP A 51 13.38 -0.24 -6.36
C ASP A 51 14.70 -0.99 -6.57
N LEU A 52 15.20 -1.64 -5.53
CA LEU A 52 16.36 -2.51 -5.63
C LEU A 52 16.01 -3.74 -6.46
N PHE A 53 14.95 -4.47 -6.12
CA PHE A 53 14.61 -5.73 -6.76
C PHE A 53 14.38 -5.60 -8.28
N ARG A 54 13.83 -4.47 -8.77
CA ARG A 54 13.69 -4.20 -10.22
C ARG A 54 15.03 -4.07 -10.95
N GLN A 55 16.15 -3.86 -10.24
CA GLN A 55 17.49 -3.73 -10.82
C GLN A 55 18.19 -5.09 -10.94
N PHE A 56 17.65 -6.16 -10.35
CA PHE A 56 18.20 -7.49 -10.52
C PHE A 56 18.03 -7.96 -11.96
N GLU A 57 19.13 -8.14 -12.69
CA GLU A 57 19.10 -8.62 -14.06
C GLU A 57 18.77 -10.11 -14.10
N THR A 58 17.78 -10.48 -14.90
CA THR A 58 17.36 -11.88 -15.05
C THR A 58 16.76 -12.15 -16.42
N ALA A 59 16.98 -13.35 -16.93
CA ALA A 59 16.28 -13.88 -18.10
C ALA A 59 14.99 -14.63 -17.72
N ASP A 60 14.77 -14.90 -16.43
CA ASP A 60 13.56 -15.55 -15.93
C ASP A 60 12.37 -14.59 -16.03
N GLU A 61 11.47 -14.90 -16.94
CA GLU A 61 10.27 -14.12 -17.19
C GLU A 61 9.25 -14.17 -16.05
N ASP A 62 9.24 -15.24 -15.24
CA ASP A 62 8.37 -15.30 -14.05
C ASP A 62 8.91 -14.38 -12.95
N LEU A 63 10.23 -14.29 -12.82
CA LEU A 63 10.86 -13.34 -11.91
C LEU A 63 10.60 -11.88 -12.35
N LYS A 64 10.60 -11.61 -13.67
CA LYS A 64 10.22 -10.29 -14.21
C LYS A 64 8.78 -9.90 -13.87
N VAL A 65 7.85 -10.85 -13.79
CA VAL A 65 6.48 -10.54 -13.32
C VAL A 65 6.50 -10.03 -11.89
N ALA A 66 7.26 -10.67 -11.00
CA ALA A 66 7.38 -10.21 -9.62
C ALA A 66 8.02 -8.81 -9.53
N GLN A 67 9.04 -8.53 -10.35
CA GLN A 67 9.64 -7.19 -10.46
C GLN A 67 8.61 -6.16 -10.94
N PHE A 68 7.83 -6.49 -11.97
CA PHE A 68 6.77 -5.62 -12.47
C PHE A 68 5.70 -5.30 -11.42
N LEU A 69 5.21 -6.31 -10.71
CA LEU A 69 4.26 -6.12 -9.62
C LEU A 69 4.89 -5.29 -8.49
N GLY A 70 6.17 -5.49 -8.20
CA GLY A 70 6.93 -4.67 -7.27
C GLY A 70 6.99 -3.18 -7.67
N MET A 71 7.30 -2.89 -8.94
CA MET A 71 7.29 -1.52 -9.49
C MET A 71 5.90 -0.88 -9.45
N ARG A 72 4.85 -1.64 -9.77
CA ARG A 72 3.47 -1.16 -9.66
C ARG A 72 3.14 -0.76 -8.22
N THR A 73 3.48 -1.62 -7.25
CA THR A 73 3.23 -1.35 -5.84
C THR A 73 4.07 -0.17 -5.31
N PHE A 74 5.31 0.01 -5.77
CA PHE A 74 6.12 1.20 -5.50
C PHE A 74 5.37 2.48 -5.90
N ASN A 75 4.88 2.53 -7.14
CA ASN A 75 4.15 3.69 -7.65
C ASN A 75 2.86 3.93 -6.87
N ALA A 76 2.16 2.86 -6.48
CA ALA A 76 0.94 2.93 -5.70
C ALA A 76 1.19 3.50 -4.28
N PHE A 77 2.24 3.06 -3.59
CA PHE A 77 2.63 3.67 -2.31
C PHE A 77 2.98 5.15 -2.45
N GLY A 78 3.80 5.51 -3.44
CA GLY A 78 4.17 6.91 -3.69
C GLY A 78 2.97 7.81 -3.98
N ALA A 79 2.04 7.35 -4.83
CA ALA A 79 0.82 8.07 -5.15
C ALA A 79 -0.13 8.18 -3.95
N SER A 80 -0.35 7.08 -3.23
CA SER A 80 -1.22 7.04 -2.07
C SER A 80 -0.71 7.95 -0.95
N LEU A 81 0.60 7.93 -0.67
CA LEU A 81 1.24 8.80 0.31
C LEU A 81 1.14 10.27 -0.11
N LYS A 82 1.39 10.60 -1.38
CA LYS A 82 1.21 11.97 -1.89
C LYS A 82 -0.21 12.47 -1.64
N LEU A 83 -1.22 11.69 -2.01
CA LEU A 83 -2.63 12.06 -1.83
C LEU A 83 -3.02 12.19 -0.36
N ALA A 84 -2.55 11.29 0.51
CA ALA A 84 -2.80 11.39 1.95
C ALA A 84 -2.21 12.67 2.55
N LEU A 85 -0.96 13.00 2.19
CA LEU A 85 -0.30 14.21 2.67
C LEU A 85 -0.94 15.49 2.10
N SER A 86 -1.54 15.43 0.91
CA SER A 86 -2.30 16.54 0.33
C SER A 86 -3.75 16.63 0.83
N GLY A 87 -4.22 15.71 1.69
CA GLY A 87 -5.57 15.75 2.27
C GLY A 87 -6.67 15.05 1.46
N TYR A 88 -6.31 14.26 0.46
CA TYR A 88 -7.24 13.42 -0.32
C TYR A 88 -7.30 12.00 0.24
N HIS A 89 -7.74 11.85 1.49
CA HIS A 89 -7.71 10.59 2.23
C HIS A 89 -8.50 9.46 1.55
N GLN A 90 -9.68 9.76 1.00
CA GLN A 90 -10.48 8.77 0.26
C GLN A 90 -9.73 8.24 -0.97
N ASN A 91 -9.21 9.13 -1.81
CA ASN A 91 -8.46 8.73 -3.03
C ASN A 91 -7.16 8.00 -2.69
N SER A 92 -6.52 8.36 -1.58
CA SER A 92 -5.38 7.64 -1.05
C SER A 92 -5.73 6.20 -0.69
N ALA A 93 -6.84 5.98 0.03
CA ALA A 93 -7.33 4.65 0.41
C ALA A 93 -7.79 3.81 -0.81
N LEU A 94 -8.32 4.45 -1.85
CA LEU A 94 -8.68 3.77 -3.10
C LEU A 94 -7.47 3.08 -3.74
N ILE A 95 -6.31 3.73 -3.72
CA ILE A 95 -5.05 3.15 -4.22
C ILE A 95 -4.59 1.97 -3.35
N LEU A 96 -4.79 2.04 -2.02
CA LEU A 96 -4.39 0.95 -1.12
C LEU A 96 -5.16 -0.35 -1.35
N ARG A 97 -6.37 -0.28 -1.94
CA ARG A 97 -7.06 -1.47 -2.41
C ARG A 97 -6.25 -2.22 -3.47
N ASP A 98 -5.71 -1.51 -4.46
CA ASP A 98 -4.87 -2.10 -5.52
C ASP A 98 -3.55 -2.66 -4.96
N VAL A 99 -2.97 -1.96 -3.96
CA VAL A 99 -1.81 -2.47 -3.21
C VAL A 99 -2.14 -3.81 -2.55
N LEU A 100 -3.25 -3.88 -1.80
CA LEU A 100 -3.68 -5.11 -1.12
C LEU A 100 -3.92 -6.27 -2.09
N GLU A 101 -4.59 -6.02 -3.21
CA GLU A 101 -4.82 -7.03 -4.24
C GLU A 101 -3.50 -7.54 -4.85
N THR A 102 -2.55 -6.63 -5.08
CA THR A 102 -1.22 -6.98 -5.61
C THR A 102 -0.42 -7.82 -4.59
N ILE A 103 -0.49 -7.49 -3.31
CA ILE A 103 0.13 -8.29 -2.22
C ILE A 103 -0.43 -9.71 -2.24
N PHE A 104 -1.75 -9.88 -2.30
CA PHE A 104 -2.35 -11.20 -2.34
C PHE A 104 -1.98 -11.99 -3.60
N LEU A 105 -1.88 -11.32 -4.75
CA LEU A 105 -1.43 -11.97 -5.98
C LEU A 105 0.02 -12.47 -5.85
N LEU A 106 0.92 -11.63 -5.32
CA LEU A 106 2.30 -12.00 -5.06
C LEU A 106 2.43 -13.12 -4.01
N ASP A 107 1.62 -13.10 -2.95
CA ASP A 107 1.62 -14.14 -1.90
C ASP A 107 1.23 -15.50 -2.51
N MET A 108 0.22 -15.51 -3.37
CA MET A 108 -0.21 -16.72 -4.07
C MET A 108 0.90 -17.24 -4.98
N PHE A 109 1.58 -16.37 -5.71
CA PHE A 109 2.73 -16.72 -6.55
C PHE A 109 3.94 -17.22 -5.75
N ALA A 110 4.19 -16.64 -4.57
CA ALA A 110 5.27 -17.08 -3.70
C ALA A 110 5.04 -18.52 -3.19
N GLY A 111 3.78 -18.88 -2.91
CA GLY A 111 3.39 -20.22 -2.48
C GLY A 111 3.36 -21.27 -3.61
N ASP A 112 3.09 -20.86 -4.84
CA ASP A 112 3.11 -21.74 -6.02
C ASP A 112 3.58 -20.96 -7.27
N ARG A 113 4.85 -21.18 -7.65
CA ARG A 113 5.50 -20.48 -8.76
C ARG A 113 4.86 -20.78 -10.11
N SER A 114 4.25 -21.96 -10.28
CA SER A 114 3.58 -22.32 -11.54
C SER A 114 2.39 -21.41 -11.86
N GLN A 115 1.84 -20.72 -10.86
CA GLN A 115 0.76 -19.76 -11.04
C GLN A 115 1.21 -18.51 -11.81
N ILE A 116 2.50 -18.17 -11.79
CA ILE A 116 3.03 -17.00 -12.50
C ILE A 116 2.92 -17.23 -14.00
N GLU A 117 3.46 -18.35 -14.49
CA GLU A 117 3.34 -18.76 -15.89
C GLU A 117 1.85 -18.84 -16.32
N ARG A 118 1.02 -19.50 -15.52
CA ARG A 118 -0.43 -19.60 -15.80
C ARG A 118 -1.12 -18.25 -15.89
N TRP A 119 -0.72 -17.30 -15.04
CA TRP A 119 -1.26 -15.94 -15.06
C TRP A 119 -0.79 -15.16 -16.30
N ARG A 120 0.49 -15.28 -16.67
CA ARG A 120 1.08 -14.61 -17.84
C ARG A 120 0.38 -15.00 -19.13
N PHE A 121 0.05 -16.28 -19.29
CA PHE A 121 -0.62 -16.79 -20.48
C PHE A 121 -2.15 -16.86 -20.35
N ALA A 122 -2.73 -16.37 -19.25
CA ALA A 122 -4.18 -16.35 -19.06
C ALA A 122 -4.85 -15.32 -19.99
N ASP A 123 -5.77 -15.80 -20.83
CA ASP A 123 -6.72 -14.93 -21.52
C ASP A 123 -7.65 -14.22 -20.50
N ARG A 124 -8.50 -13.31 -20.99
CA ARG A 124 -9.41 -12.57 -20.11
C ARG A 124 -10.32 -13.50 -19.29
N LYS A 125 -10.81 -14.59 -19.89
CA LYS A 125 -11.74 -15.51 -19.23
C LYS A 125 -11.05 -16.30 -18.12
N ALA A 126 -9.89 -16.86 -18.41
CA ALA A 126 -9.03 -17.56 -17.45
C ALA A 126 -8.58 -16.63 -16.33
N ARG A 127 -8.17 -15.39 -16.66
CA ARG A 127 -7.79 -14.39 -15.66
C ARG A 127 -8.92 -14.08 -14.69
N MET A 128 -10.14 -13.84 -15.18
CA MET A 128 -11.28 -13.61 -14.28
C MET A 128 -11.65 -14.84 -13.46
N LYS A 129 -11.56 -16.04 -14.05
CA LYS A 129 -11.96 -17.31 -13.41
C LYS A 129 -10.99 -17.72 -12.29
N TYR A 130 -9.68 -17.54 -12.49
CA TYR A 130 -8.65 -18.07 -11.59
C TYR A 130 -7.91 -16.98 -10.82
N PHE A 131 -7.82 -15.76 -11.36
CA PHE A 131 -6.96 -14.69 -10.85
C PHE A 131 -7.70 -13.40 -10.54
N SER A 132 -9.04 -13.42 -10.47
CA SER A 132 -9.79 -12.27 -9.93
C SER A 132 -9.49 -12.10 -8.43
N PRO A 133 -9.60 -10.87 -7.88
CA PRO A 133 -9.25 -10.61 -6.48
C PRO A 133 -9.95 -11.55 -5.49
N VAL A 134 -11.22 -11.87 -5.73
CA VAL A 134 -11.96 -12.82 -4.89
C VAL A 134 -11.41 -14.25 -4.99
N LYS A 135 -10.97 -14.68 -6.17
CA LYS A 135 -10.43 -16.01 -6.41
C LYS A 135 -9.05 -16.19 -5.81
N VAL A 136 -8.21 -15.17 -5.90
CA VAL A 136 -6.89 -15.13 -5.24
C VAL A 136 -7.08 -15.24 -3.73
N ARG A 137 -7.96 -14.44 -3.12
CA ARG A 137 -8.24 -14.52 -1.68
C ARG A 137 -8.79 -15.89 -1.25
N GLN A 138 -9.72 -16.46 -2.02
CA GLN A 138 -10.27 -17.80 -1.74
C GLN A 138 -9.17 -18.88 -1.78
N GLN A 139 -8.25 -18.80 -2.73
CA GLN A 139 -7.12 -19.73 -2.82
C GLN A 139 -6.17 -19.59 -1.62
N LEU A 140 -5.82 -18.36 -1.24
CA LEU A 140 -4.98 -18.09 -0.07
C LEU A 140 -5.62 -18.55 1.23
N ASP A 141 -6.91 -18.23 1.45
CA ASP A 141 -7.63 -18.66 2.64
C ASP A 141 -7.73 -20.20 2.72
N THR A 142 -7.89 -20.87 1.59
CA THR A 142 -7.87 -22.34 1.51
C THR A 142 -6.48 -22.90 1.81
N ARG A 143 -5.42 -22.33 1.20
CA ARG A 143 -4.01 -22.72 1.42
C ARG A 143 -3.62 -22.63 2.89
N ASP A 144 -4.04 -21.55 3.56
CA ASP A 144 -3.65 -21.26 4.94
C ASP A 144 -4.63 -21.81 5.99
N GLY A 145 -5.71 -22.50 5.56
CA GLY A 145 -6.73 -23.05 6.46
C GLY A 145 -7.58 -21.99 7.17
N PHE A 146 -7.66 -20.77 6.64
CA PHE A 146 -8.40 -19.66 7.25
C PHE A 146 -9.89 -19.68 6.88
N THR A 147 -10.74 -19.90 7.87
CA THR A 147 -12.21 -19.89 7.69
C THR A 147 -12.87 -18.55 8.02
N SER A 148 -12.16 -17.67 8.73
CA SER A 148 -12.69 -16.38 9.23
C SER A 148 -12.87 -15.30 8.15
N LYS A 149 -12.42 -15.54 6.91
CA LYS A 149 -12.52 -14.60 5.77
C LYS A 149 -11.94 -13.20 6.04
N LYS A 150 -10.94 -13.07 6.93
CA LYS A 150 -10.29 -11.79 7.26
C LYS A 150 -9.77 -11.04 6.02
N ARG A 151 -9.24 -11.76 5.01
CA ARG A 151 -8.80 -11.16 3.74
C ARG A 151 -9.97 -10.50 2.99
N ALA A 152 -11.15 -11.10 3.02
CA ALA A 152 -12.34 -10.54 2.40
C ALA A 152 -12.82 -9.29 3.16
N SER A 153 -12.86 -9.33 4.49
CA SER A 153 -13.22 -8.17 5.33
C SER A 153 -12.28 -6.99 5.13
N LEU A 154 -10.97 -7.24 5.03
CA LEU A 154 -9.99 -6.18 4.76
C LEU A 154 -10.18 -5.56 3.37
N TYR A 155 -10.46 -6.38 2.35
CA TYR A 155 -10.81 -5.88 1.02
C TYR A 155 -12.10 -5.06 1.01
N GLU A 156 -13.12 -5.52 1.73
CA GLU A 156 -14.42 -4.86 1.83
C GLU A 156 -14.29 -3.50 2.51
N LEU A 157 -13.48 -3.39 3.57
CA LEU A 157 -13.17 -2.12 4.24
C LEU A 157 -12.68 -1.05 3.25
N PHE A 158 -11.66 -1.33 2.44
CA PHE A 158 -11.17 -0.38 1.44
C PHE A 158 -12.20 -0.12 0.33
N SER A 159 -12.98 -1.14 -0.05
CA SER A 159 -13.97 -1.02 -1.11
C SER A 159 -15.14 -0.13 -0.70
N GLU A 160 -15.65 -0.29 0.52
CA GLU A 160 -16.75 0.51 1.04
C GLU A 160 -16.34 1.94 1.39
N LEU A 161 -15.15 2.12 1.98
CA LEU A 161 -14.69 3.44 2.40
C LEU A 161 -14.24 4.31 1.22
N ALA A 162 -13.71 3.71 0.15
CA ALA A 162 -13.02 4.47 -0.89
C ALA A 162 -13.39 4.12 -2.34
N GLY A 163 -13.95 2.93 -2.60
CA GLY A 163 -14.14 2.43 -3.98
C GLY A 163 -15.56 2.46 -4.50
N HIS A 164 -16.56 2.21 -3.66
CA HIS A 164 -17.96 2.12 -4.06
C HIS A 164 -18.71 3.40 -3.70
N PRO A 165 -19.53 3.97 -4.61
CA PRO A 165 -20.38 5.11 -4.29
C PRO A 165 -21.53 4.63 -3.39
N ASN A 166 -21.28 4.59 -2.09
CA ASN A 166 -22.25 4.23 -1.06
C ASN A 166 -22.14 5.20 0.14
N MET A 167 -23.04 5.11 1.11
CA MET A 167 -23.03 6.04 2.25
C MET A 167 -21.81 5.87 3.16
N ASN A 168 -21.20 4.68 3.22
CA ASN A 168 -19.97 4.47 4.00
C ASN A 168 -18.79 5.25 3.41
N SER A 169 -18.78 5.48 2.09
CA SER A 169 -17.75 6.30 1.43
C SER A 169 -17.71 7.74 1.95
N THR A 170 -18.83 8.26 2.47
CA THR A 170 -18.89 9.60 3.07
C THR A 170 -18.09 9.71 4.36
N LEU A 171 -17.80 8.61 5.04
CA LEU A 171 -17.00 8.60 6.28
C LEU A 171 -15.58 9.11 6.03
N MET A 172 -15.02 8.84 4.85
CA MET A 172 -13.68 9.31 4.45
C MET A 172 -13.67 10.77 3.97
N MET A 173 -14.85 11.39 3.85
CA MET A 173 -15.05 12.78 3.44
C MET A 173 -15.36 13.71 4.62
N ARG A 174 -15.46 13.17 5.84
CA ARG A 174 -15.77 13.92 7.06
C ARG A 174 -14.47 14.25 7.80
N PRO A 175 -14.14 15.53 8.01
CA PRO A 175 -12.97 15.90 8.82
C PRO A 175 -13.11 15.45 10.27
N GLN A 176 -14.34 15.45 10.79
CA GLN A 176 -14.63 15.17 12.20
C GLN A 176 -15.58 13.97 12.30
N LYS A 177 -15.42 13.19 13.37
CA LYS A 177 -16.38 12.14 13.74
C LYS A 177 -17.73 12.85 13.98
N ASP A 178 -18.76 12.44 13.24
CA ASP A 178 -20.11 13.02 13.25
C ASP A 178 -20.28 14.40 12.55
N GLY A 179 -19.24 14.91 11.87
CA GLY A 179 -19.35 16.11 11.05
C GLY A 179 -19.94 15.87 9.66
N ASP A 180 -20.20 16.95 8.93
CA ASP A 180 -20.65 16.90 7.54
C ASP A 180 -19.53 16.45 6.59
N ALA A 181 -19.91 15.80 5.49
CA ALA A 181 -18.99 15.50 4.40
C ALA A 181 -18.61 16.79 3.67
N VAL A 182 -17.31 16.98 3.40
CA VAL A 182 -16.80 18.15 2.70
C VAL A 182 -16.13 17.76 1.39
N ILE A 183 -16.09 18.71 0.46
CA ILE A 183 -15.24 18.61 -0.72
C ILE A 183 -13.78 18.74 -0.24
N GLY A 184 -12.96 17.72 -0.48
CA GLY A 184 -11.54 17.77 -0.15
C GLY A 184 -10.77 18.81 -0.99
N PRO A 185 -9.50 19.10 -0.63
CA PRO A 185 -8.72 18.41 0.40
C PRO A 185 -8.93 18.97 1.82
N PHE A 186 -8.72 18.13 2.84
CA PHE A 186 -8.66 18.53 4.25
C PHE A 186 -7.62 17.70 5.01
N MET A 187 -7.17 18.18 6.17
CA MET A 187 -6.12 17.50 6.94
C MET A 187 -6.48 17.42 8.42
N GLU A 188 -6.76 16.21 8.88
CA GLU A 188 -7.12 15.91 10.27
C GLU A 188 -6.27 14.76 10.81
N SER A 189 -5.78 14.91 12.05
CA SER A 189 -4.76 14.03 12.62
C SER A 189 -5.23 12.58 12.73
N THR A 190 -6.51 12.36 13.06
CA THR A 190 -7.09 11.01 13.19
C THR A 190 -7.19 10.30 11.84
N THR A 191 -7.65 11.00 10.81
CA THR A 191 -7.77 10.47 9.44
C THR A 191 -6.40 10.22 8.82
N LEU A 192 -5.45 11.16 9.02
CA LEU A 192 -4.06 10.96 8.61
C LEU A 192 -3.45 9.75 9.32
N PHE A 193 -3.64 9.63 10.64
CA PHE A 193 -3.12 8.51 11.41
C PHE A 193 -3.66 7.18 10.90
N ALA A 194 -4.97 7.07 10.71
CA ALA A 194 -5.60 5.85 10.19
C ALA A 194 -5.06 5.49 8.80
N GLY A 195 -5.00 6.47 7.89
CA GLY A 195 -4.49 6.27 6.54
C GLY A 195 -3.04 5.77 6.51
N ILE A 196 -2.13 6.48 7.20
CA ILE A 196 -0.70 6.09 7.25
C ILE A 196 -0.50 4.76 7.98
N SER A 197 -1.31 4.47 9.01
CA SER A 197 -1.25 3.20 9.73
C SER A 197 -1.59 2.00 8.84
N GLU A 198 -2.66 2.12 8.05
CA GLU A 198 -3.05 1.08 7.09
C GLU A 198 -2.03 0.96 5.96
N MET A 199 -1.46 2.07 5.46
CA MET A 199 -0.33 2.02 4.52
C MET A 199 0.85 1.24 5.10
N GLY A 200 1.24 1.52 6.34
CA GLY A 200 2.36 0.83 6.99
C GLY A 200 2.08 -0.67 7.21
N ARG A 201 0.84 -1.06 7.53
CA ARG A 201 0.45 -2.49 7.61
C ARG A 201 0.58 -3.19 6.26
N LEU A 202 0.15 -2.55 5.18
CA LEU A 202 0.32 -3.08 3.83
C LEU A 202 1.79 -3.10 3.41
N ALA A 203 2.58 -2.11 3.82
CA ALA A 203 4.02 -2.10 3.59
C ALA A 203 4.69 -3.33 4.22
N VAL A 204 4.39 -3.65 5.49
CA VAL A 204 4.90 -4.88 6.13
C VAL A 204 4.55 -6.13 5.31
N GLN A 205 3.28 -6.32 4.97
CA GLN A 205 2.85 -7.49 4.19
C GLN A 205 3.51 -7.57 2.82
N PHE A 206 3.60 -6.44 2.12
CA PHE A 206 4.24 -6.35 0.82
C PHE A 206 5.73 -6.70 0.91
N GLY A 207 6.45 -6.13 1.87
CA GLY A 207 7.86 -6.41 2.08
C GLY A 207 8.12 -7.88 2.41
N GLU A 208 7.29 -8.50 3.26
CA GLU A 208 7.39 -9.93 3.60
C GLU A 208 7.21 -10.84 2.39
N VAL A 209 6.27 -10.52 1.50
CA VAL A 209 6.05 -11.31 0.29
C VAL A 209 7.14 -11.03 -0.75
N LEU A 210 7.53 -9.78 -0.95
CA LEU A 210 8.49 -9.39 -1.98
C LEU A 210 9.87 -10.00 -1.75
N VAL A 211 10.34 -10.08 -0.48
CA VAL A 211 11.64 -10.70 -0.17
C VAL A 211 11.73 -12.16 -0.59
N LEU A 212 10.60 -12.87 -0.73
CA LEU A 212 10.56 -14.27 -1.20
C LEU A 212 10.92 -14.41 -2.68
N PHE A 213 10.90 -13.31 -3.44
CA PHE A 213 11.31 -13.28 -4.84
C PHE A 213 12.75 -12.80 -5.01
N VAL A 214 13.35 -12.17 -4.00
CA VAL A 214 14.72 -11.67 -4.07
C VAL A 214 15.68 -12.86 -4.00
N PRO A 215 16.60 -13.04 -4.98
CA PRO A 215 17.57 -14.12 -4.94
C PRO A 215 18.40 -14.10 -3.66
N THR A 216 18.62 -15.29 -3.07
CA THR A 216 19.25 -15.41 -1.75
C THR A 216 20.74 -15.04 -1.77
N ASP A 217 21.41 -15.36 -2.87
CA ASP A 217 22.83 -15.11 -3.17
C ASP A 217 23.11 -13.67 -3.67
N TRP A 218 22.06 -12.87 -3.88
CA TRP A 218 22.24 -11.50 -4.36
C TRP A 218 22.62 -10.52 -3.24
N ASN A 219 23.93 -10.30 -3.10
CA ASN A 219 24.52 -9.46 -2.06
C ASN A 219 24.09 -7.99 -2.10
N ALA A 220 23.87 -7.43 -3.30
CA ALA A 220 23.38 -6.06 -3.43
C ALA A 220 22.00 -5.89 -2.75
N GLY A 221 21.23 -6.97 -2.67
CA GLY A 221 19.95 -7.09 -1.98
C GLY A 221 20.00 -7.04 -0.44
N LEU A 222 21.17 -7.27 0.16
CA LEU A 222 21.24 -7.63 1.59
C LEU A 222 20.93 -6.46 2.52
N SER A 223 21.50 -5.29 2.28
CA SER A 223 21.34 -4.12 3.16
C SER A 223 19.88 -3.68 3.25
N CYS A 224 19.16 -3.57 2.13
CA CYS A 224 17.75 -3.21 2.12
C CYS A 224 16.87 -4.26 2.81
N ARG A 225 17.15 -5.57 2.62
CA ARG A 225 16.43 -6.64 3.32
C ARG A 225 16.64 -6.59 4.83
N LEU A 226 17.86 -6.32 5.29
CA LEU A 226 18.16 -6.18 6.72
C LEU A 226 17.50 -4.94 7.32
N ALA A 227 17.54 -3.80 6.61
CA ALA A 227 16.87 -2.57 7.05
C ALA A 227 15.35 -2.77 7.19
N PHE A 228 14.70 -3.39 6.18
CA PHE A 228 13.29 -3.75 6.27
C PHE A 228 13.00 -4.70 7.42
N ALA A 229 13.81 -5.75 7.59
CA ALA A 229 13.63 -6.72 8.67
C ALA A 229 13.75 -6.07 10.07
N GLN A 230 14.67 -5.12 10.24
CA GLN A 230 14.80 -4.36 11.47
C GLN A 230 13.57 -3.48 11.74
N LEU A 231 13.16 -2.67 10.77
CA LEU A 231 11.97 -1.81 10.90
C LEU A 231 10.70 -2.62 11.16
N LYS A 232 10.56 -3.79 10.52
CA LYS A 232 9.45 -4.71 10.78
C LYS A 232 9.46 -5.20 12.22
N ARG A 233 10.63 -5.58 12.76
CA ARG A 233 10.75 -5.98 14.17
C ARG A 233 10.30 -4.85 15.10
N ASP A 234 10.82 -3.65 14.89
CA ASP A 234 10.47 -2.48 15.69
C ASP A 234 8.97 -2.17 15.62
N TRP A 235 8.38 -2.33 14.43
CA TRP A 235 6.95 -2.19 14.22
C TRP A 235 6.13 -3.24 14.97
N VAL A 236 6.51 -4.52 14.89
CA VAL A 236 5.84 -5.59 15.64
C VAL A 236 5.95 -5.34 17.15
N SER A 237 7.13 -4.94 17.66
CA SER A 237 7.31 -4.57 19.07
C SER A 237 6.35 -3.46 19.49
N THR A 238 6.20 -2.44 18.64
CA THR A 238 5.44 -1.22 18.95
C THR A 238 3.92 -1.47 18.92
N PHE A 239 3.42 -2.19 17.91
CA PHE A 239 1.97 -2.34 17.67
C PHE A 239 1.39 -3.67 18.14
N TYR A 240 2.23 -4.68 18.34
CA TYR A 240 1.83 -6.03 18.75
C TYR A 240 2.76 -6.62 19.83
N PRO A 241 2.97 -5.91 20.97
CA PRO A 241 3.95 -6.33 21.99
C PRO A 241 3.66 -7.72 22.58
N THR A 242 2.39 -8.16 22.58
CA THR A 242 1.99 -9.48 23.09
C THR A 242 2.41 -10.65 22.19
N LEU A 243 2.77 -10.41 20.93
CA LEU A 243 3.26 -11.45 20.02
C LEU A 243 4.73 -11.82 20.28
N GLN A 244 5.51 -10.95 20.94
CA GLN A 244 6.90 -11.24 21.29
C GLN A 244 7.04 -12.15 22.51
N ASN A 245 6.06 -12.10 23.43
CA ASN A 245 6.06 -12.92 24.65
C ASN A 245 5.63 -14.38 24.41
N LYS A 246 5.40 -14.78 23.16
CA LYS A 246 5.13 -16.16 22.76
C LYS A 246 6.31 -16.72 21.96
N SER A 247 7.47 -16.87 22.60
CA SER A 247 8.46 -17.83 22.13
C SER A 247 7.93 -19.25 22.38
N PRO A 248 8.12 -20.21 21.46
CA PRO A 248 7.71 -21.58 21.69
C PRO A 248 8.52 -22.15 22.86
N GLN A 249 7.82 -22.69 23.86
CA GLN A 249 8.38 -23.71 24.74
C GLN A 249 8.56 -25.00 23.95
#